data_AF-A0A2A5A857-F1
#
_entry.id   AF-A0A2A5A857-F1
#
_cell.length_a   1.000
_cell.length_b   1.000
_cell.length_c   1.000
_cell.angle_alpha   90.00
_cell.angle_beta   90.00
_cell.angle_gamma   90.00
#
_symmetry.space_group_name_H-M   'P 1'
#
loop_
_entity.id
_entity.type
_entity.pdbx_description
1 polymer ?
#
loop_
_entity_poly.entity_id
_entity_poly.type
_entity_poly.pdbx_seq_one_letter_code
_entity_poly.pdbx_strand_id
1 'polypeptide(L)'
;MTKLNTKLHHFAYNIKPNSLERVLELFDLLACTQSYREDNQRWCMIWQKPLNIDIQIIETNDPCVPTEIKKSTHIAFLSDTPKEDIKHINEWAKKKNLNFSHGGWSDKELWFDFPDLFINFVIEIMHTSVVD
;
A
#
# COMPACT_ATOMS: atom_id res chain seq x y z
N MET A 1 -23.52 16.37 21.97
CA MET A 1 -22.84 15.06 22.12
C MET A 1 -21.47 15.28 22.73
N THR A 2 -21.13 14.56 23.79
CA THR A 2 -19.78 14.57 24.37
C THR A 2 -18.83 13.84 23.42
N LYS A 3 -17.72 14.48 23.04
CA LYS A 3 -16.68 13.84 22.24
C LYS A 3 -15.92 12.83 23.12
N LEU A 4 -15.60 11.66 22.57
CA LEU A 4 -14.78 10.65 23.23
C LEU A 4 -13.29 11.06 23.19
N ASN A 5 -12.50 10.60 24.17
CA ASN A 5 -11.04 10.81 24.22
C ASN A 5 -10.28 9.69 23.49
N THR A 6 -10.70 9.35 22.28
CA THR A 6 -10.06 8.32 21.43
C THR A 6 -9.19 8.98 20.37
N LYS A 7 -8.10 8.30 19.96
CA LYS A 7 -7.20 8.75 18.88
C LYS A 7 -7.06 7.64 17.84
N LEU A 8 -7.11 8.02 16.56
CA LEU A 8 -6.80 7.11 15.46
C LEU A 8 -5.31 6.74 15.52
N HIS A 9 -5.01 5.46 15.42
CA HIS A 9 -3.63 4.96 15.48
C HIS A 9 -3.17 4.38 14.15
N HIS A 10 -3.94 3.48 13.55
CA HIS A 10 -3.56 2.79 12.33
C HIS A 10 -4.76 2.19 11.60
N PHE A 11 -4.51 1.79 10.36
CA PHE A 11 -5.36 0.89 9.56
C PHE A 11 -4.58 -0.38 9.23
N ALA A 12 -5.26 -1.51 9.09
CA ALA A 12 -4.62 -2.79 8.79
C ALA A 12 -5.01 -3.32 7.40
N TYR A 13 -4.03 -3.86 6.68
CA TYR A 13 -4.19 -4.41 5.34
C TYR A 13 -3.54 -5.79 5.24
N ASN A 14 -4.20 -6.69 4.51
CA ASN A 14 -3.82 -8.09 4.47
C ASN A 14 -3.00 -8.38 3.21
N ILE A 15 -1.93 -9.14 3.40
CA ILE A 15 -1.06 -9.64 2.34
C ILE A 15 -0.92 -11.15 2.42
N LYS A 16 -0.46 -11.76 1.33
CA LYS A 16 -0.28 -13.21 1.27
C LYS A 16 0.81 -13.69 2.26
N PRO A 17 0.78 -14.98 2.66
CA PRO A 17 1.84 -15.55 3.49
C PRO A 17 3.22 -15.44 2.83
N ASN A 18 4.27 -15.32 3.65
CA ASN A 18 5.67 -15.23 3.21
C ASN A 18 5.95 -14.07 2.24
N SER A 19 5.18 -12.99 2.35
CA SER A 19 5.25 -11.82 1.48
C SER A 19 5.67 -10.55 2.21
N LEU A 20 5.73 -10.56 3.55
CA LEU A 20 5.94 -9.36 4.37
C LEU A 20 7.18 -8.57 3.95
N GLU A 21 8.35 -9.21 3.89
CA GLU A 21 9.60 -8.51 3.55
C GLU A 21 9.55 -7.90 2.15
N ARG A 22 8.87 -8.55 1.20
CA ARG A 22 8.73 -8.04 -0.17
C ARG A 22 7.81 -6.83 -0.22
N VAL A 23 6.74 -6.84 0.58
CA VAL A 23 5.82 -5.71 0.69
C VAL A 23 6.47 -4.54 1.44
N LEU A 24 7.28 -4.80 2.46
CA LEU A 24 8.05 -3.76 3.14
C LEU A 24 9.06 -3.08 2.20
N GLU A 25 9.74 -3.85 1.35
CA GLU A 25 10.61 -3.29 0.31
C GLU A 25 9.85 -2.37 -0.66
N LEU A 26 8.63 -2.74 -1.05
CA LEU A 26 7.77 -1.87 -1.87
C LEU A 26 7.39 -0.58 -1.14
N PHE A 27 7.05 -0.67 0.14
CA PHE A 27 6.68 0.52 0.92
C PHE A 27 7.88 1.42 1.20
N ASP A 28 9.10 0.88 1.28
CA ASP A 28 10.34 1.68 1.32
C ASP A 28 10.53 2.52 0.04
N LEU A 29 10.18 1.97 -1.14
CA LEU A 29 10.15 2.75 -2.40
C LEU A 29 9.17 3.92 -2.35
N LEU A 30 8.09 3.80 -1.57
CA LEU A 30 7.10 4.85 -1.31
C LEU A 30 7.49 5.76 -0.13
N ALA A 31 8.75 5.70 0.31
CA ALA A 31 9.28 6.43 1.46
C ALA A 31 8.56 6.14 2.80
N CYS A 32 7.87 4.99 2.89
CA CYS A 32 7.39 4.48 4.16
C CYS A 32 8.51 3.73 4.88
N THR A 33 8.61 3.93 6.19
CA THR A 33 9.59 3.23 7.03
C THR A 33 8.90 2.39 8.09
N GLN A 34 9.57 1.37 8.61
CA GLN A 34 9.06 0.60 9.75
C GLN A 34 8.99 1.49 10.99
N SER A 35 7.80 1.58 11.60
CA SER A 35 7.60 2.26 12.89
C SER A 35 7.68 1.28 14.06
N TYR A 36 7.15 0.07 13.90
CA TYR A 36 7.12 -0.95 14.95
C TYR A 36 6.95 -2.36 14.39
N ARG A 37 7.71 -3.31 14.94
CA ARG A 37 7.57 -4.75 14.73
C ARG A 37 8.28 -5.50 15.85
N GLU A 38 7.65 -6.52 16.39
CA GLU A 38 8.32 -7.46 17.31
C GLU A 38 9.00 -8.59 16.51
N ASP A 39 10.02 -9.20 17.10
CA ASP A 39 10.79 -10.28 16.46
C ASP A 39 9.88 -11.43 15.99
N ASN A 40 10.12 -11.92 14.78
CA ASN A 40 9.41 -13.03 14.14
C ASN A 40 7.90 -12.83 13.92
N GLN A 41 7.37 -11.62 14.09
CA GLN A 41 5.97 -11.36 13.78
C GLN A 41 5.71 -11.38 12.27
N ARG A 42 4.51 -11.86 11.92
CA ARG A 42 3.97 -11.88 10.55
C ARG A 42 3.24 -10.58 10.19
N TRP A 43 3.51 -9.51 10.92
CA TRP A 43 2.99 -8.18 10.67
C TRP A 43 4.06 -7.13 10.93
N CYS A 44 3.86 -5.94 10.39
CA CYS A 44 4.72 -4.78 10.60
C CYS A 44 3.89 -3.50 10.54
N MET A 45 4.17 -2.55 11.43
CA MET A 45 3.67 -1.18 11.32
C MET A 45 4.65 -0.37 10.49
N ILE A 46 4.13 0.38 9.53
CA ILE A 46 4.90 1.32 8.70
C ILE A 46 4.24 2.69 8.72
N TRP A 47 5.01 3.73 8.43
CA TRP A 47 4.53 5.11 8.37
C TRP A 47 5.29 5.91 7.31
N GLN A 48 4.67 7.01 6.84
CA GLN A 48 5.33 7.98 5.97
C GLN A 48 5.41 9.33 6.71
N LYS A 49 6.62 9.84 6.96
CA LYS A 49 6.78 11.13 7.65
C LYS A 49 6.22 12.28 6.81
N PRO A 50 5.62 13.33 7.44
CA PRO A 50 5.47 13.55 8.87
C PRO A 50 4.13 13.02 9.45
N LEU A 51 3.47 12.07 8.79
CA LEU A 51 2.18 11.55 9.23
C LEU A 51 2.34 10.74 10.53
N ASN A 52 1.38 10.92 11.45
CA ASN A 52 1.32 10.21 12.75
C ASN A 52 0.26 9.10 12.74
N ILE A 53 0.00 8.51 11.57
CA ILE A 53 -0.90 7.38 11.42
C ILE A 53 -0.10 6.27 10.72
N ASP A 54 -0.14 5.10 11.32
CA ASP A 54 0.56 3.93 10.78
C ASP A 54 -0.35 3.13 9.85
N ILE A 55 0.29 2.39 8.95
CA ILE A 55 -0.32 1.31 8.17
C ILE A 55 0.23 0.01 8.74
N GLN A 56 -0.65 -0.88 9.19
CA GLN A 56 -0.28 -2.22 9.58
C GLN A 56 -0.39 -3.15 8.38
N ILE A 57 0.71 -3.79 8.01
CA ILE A 57 0.74 -4.84 6.99
C ILE A 57 0.80 -6.18 7.70
N ILE A 58 -0.14 -7.08 7.39
CA ILE A 58 -0.31 -8.37 8.08
C ILE A 58 -0.40 -9.50 7.07
N GLU A 59 0.40 -10.55 7.25
CA GLU A 59 0.21 -11.78 6.49
C GLU A 59 -0.96 -12.60 7.02
N THR A 60 -1.88 -12.96 6.12
CA THR A 60 -3.00 -13.85 6.45
C THR A 60 -3.11 -15.00 5.45
N ASN A 61 -3.89 -16.03 5.79
CA ASN A 61 -4.20 -17.14 4.88
C ASN A 61 -5.53 -16.92 4.15
N ASP A 62 -6.03 -15.68 4.14
CA ASP A 62 -7.31 -15.36 3.51
C ASP A 62 -7.23 -15.53 1.98
N PRO A 63 -8.35 -15.87 1.32
CA PRO A 63 -8.38 -15.93 -0.12
C PRO A 63 -8.12 -14.54 -0.73
N CYS A 64 -7.32 -14.49 -1.80
CA CYS A 64 -7.07 -13.26 -2.53
C CYS A 64 -8.36 -12.76 -3.19
N VAL A 65 -8.69 -11.49 -2.96
CA VAL A 65 -9.80 -10.81 -3.63
C VAL A 65 -9.37 -10.46 -5.07
N PRO A 66 -10.25 -10.62 -6.08
CA PRO A 66 -9.96 -10.17 -7.45
C PRO A 66 -9.63 -8.67 -7.51
N THR A 67 -8.68 -8.27 -8.34
CA THR A 67 -8.26 -6.86 -8.52
C THR A 67 -9.44 -5.91 -8.73
N GLU A 68 -10.42 -6.32 -9.53
CA GLU A 68 -11.61 -5.52 -9.81
C GLU A 68 -12.40 -5.13 -8.55
N ILE A 69 -12.43 -6.01 -7.54
CA ILE A 69 -13.08 -5.75 -6.25
C ILE A 69 -12.12 -5.00 -5.31
N LYS A 70 -10.82 -5.32 -5.33
CA LYS A 70 -9.80 -4.61 -4.52
C LYS A 70 -9.76 -3.10 -4.78
N LYS A 71 -10.08 -2.63 -5.98
CA LYS A 71 -10.07 -1.19 -6.33
C LYS A 71 -10.92 -0.32 -5.39
N SER A 72 -11.93 -0.89 -4.73
CA SER A 72 -12.75 -0.20 -3.73
C SER A 72 -12.08 -0.03 -2.37
N THR A 73 -10.89 -0.61 -2.17
CA THR A 73 -10.09 -0.55 -0.94
C THR A 73 -8.65 -0.22 -1.33
N HIS A 74 -8.22 1.01 -1.07
CA HIS A 74 -6.89 1.45 -1.49
C HIS A 74 -6.15 2.19 -0.38
N ILE A 75 -4.83 2.20 -0.51
CA ILE A 75 -3.94 3.11 0.21
C ILE A 75 -3.45 4.12 -0.83
N ALA A 76 -3.82 5.38 -0.66
CA ALA A 76 -3.52 6.44 -1.62
C ALA A 76 -2.30 7.27 -1.21
N PHE A 77 -1.46 7.59 -2.20
CA PHE A 77 -0.30 8.46 -2.09
C PHE A 77 -0.40 9.60 -3.09
N LEU A 78 0.18 10.74 -2.75
CA LEU A 78 0.31 11.89 -3.65
C LEU A 78 1.70 11.90 -4.30
N SER A 79 1.74 12.29 -5.58
CA SER A 79 2.97 12.45 -6.35
C SER A 79 2.81 13.59 -7.36
N ASP A 80 3.90 14.30 -7.67
CA ASP A 80 3.92 15.24 -8.81
C ASP A 80 4.11 14.51 -10.15
N THR A 81 4.54 13.25 -10.12
CA THR A 81 4.92 12.44 -11.29
C THR A 81 4.35 11.00 -11.18
N PRO A 82 3.02 10.83 -11.08
CA PRO A 82 2.41 9.52 -10.80
C PRO A 82 2.71 8.48 -11.89
N LYS A 83 2.85 8.90 -13.16
CA LYS A 83 3.15 7.99 -14.29
C LYS A 83 4.57 7.45 -14.20
N GLU A 84 5.52 8.29 -13.82
CA GLU A 84 6.92 7.93 -13.60
C GLU A 84 7.06 6.98 -12.41
N ASP A 85 6.31 7.22 -11.32
CA ASP A 85 6.34 6.35 -10.14
C ASP A 85 5.80 4.95 -10.46
N ILE A 86 4.66 4.86 -11.16
CA ILE A 86 4.12 3.58 -11.65
C ILE A 86 5.14 2.84 -12.52
N LYS A 87 5.88 3.56 -13.37
CA LYS A 87 6.94 2.98 -14.20
C LYS A 87 8.08 2.41 -13.34
N HIS A 88 8.56 3.14 -12.33
CA HIS A 88 9.60 2.65 -11.42
C HIS A 88 9.14 1.43 -10.63
N ILE A 89 7.90 1.41 -10.16
CA ILE A 89 7.31 0.27 -9.44
C ILE A 89 7.20 -0.95 -10.37
N ASN A 90 6.82 -0.77 -11.63
CA ASN A 90 6.80 -1.85 -12.62
C ASN A 90 8.20 -2.40 -12.93
N GLU A 91 9.23 -1.54 -13.01
CA GLU A 91 10.62 -1.98 -13.17
C GLU A 91 11.12 -2.77 -11.96
N TRP A 92 10.76 -2.35 -10.75
CA TRP A 92 11.01 -3.12 -9.53
C TRP A 92 10.30 -4.48 -9.56
N ALA A 93 9.01 -4.51 -9.93
CA ALA A 93 8.20 -5.72 -10.05
C ALA A 93 8.84 -6.76 -10.99
N LYS A 94 9.32 -6.31 -12.16
CA LYS A 94 9.98 -7.17 -13.15
C LYS A 94 11.25 -7.81 -12.59
N LYS A 95 12.09 -7.04 -11.90
CA LYS A 95 13.31 -7.57 -11.24
C LYS A 95 12.99 -8.63 -10.17
N LYS A 96 11.79 -8.55 -9.60
CA LYS A 96 11.29 -9.40 -8.52
C LYS A 96 10.42 -10.56 -9.01
N ASN A 97 10.17 -10.66 -10.32
CA ASN A 97 9.29 -11.62 -10.97
C ASN A 97 7.88 -11.64 -10.36
N LEU A 98 7.29 -10.45 -10.17
CA LEU A 98 5.95 -10.27 -9.61
C LEU A 98 4.95 -9.92 -10.71
N ASN A 99 3.74 -10.48 -10.61
CA ASN A 99 2.61 -10.07 -11.44
C ASN A 99 2.19 -8.64 -11.05
N PHE A 100 2.33 -7.71 -11.98
CA PHE A 100 1.97 -6.31 -11.82
C PHE A 100 0.75 -5.98 -12.68
N SER A 101 -0.31 -5.48 -12.04
CA SER A 101 -1.50 -4.96 -12.72
C SER A 101 -1.64 -3.49 -12.38
N HIS A 102 -2.01 -2.65 -13.35
CA HIS A 102 -2.20 -1.23 -13.11
C HIS A 102 -3.28 -0.66 -14.01
N GLY A 103 -3.80 0.50 -13.63
CA GLY A 103 -4.79 1.25 -14.39
C GLY A 103 -4.95 2.64 -13.80
N GLY A 104 -6.07 3.29 -14.13
CA GLY A 104 -6.42 4.57 -13.52
C GLY A 104 -7.92 4.78 -13.50
N TRP A 105 -8.39 5.59 -12.56
CA TRP A 105 -9.75 6.15 -12.57
C TRP A 105 -9.81 7.44 -13.39
N SER A 106 -8.66 8.12 -13.53
CA SER A 106 -8.45 9.26 -14.41
C SER A 106 -6.99 9.32 -14.86
N ASP A 107 -6.61 10.34 -15.65
CA ASP A 107 -5.21 10.61 -15.98
C ASP A 107 -4.36 11.04 -14.77
N LYS A 108 -5.02 11.42 -13.66
CA LYS A 108 -4.40 11.91 -12.44
C LYS A 108 -4.45 10.89 -11.30
N GLU A 109 -5.29 9.87 -11.38
CA GLU A 109 -5.54 8.92 -10.29
C GLU A 109 -5.24 7.51 -10.80
N LEU A 110 -4.03 7.05 -10.53
CA LEU A 110 -3.51 5.77 -11.02
C LEU A 110 -3.50 4.76 -9.88
N TRP A 111 -3.73 3.49 -10.20
CA TRP A 111 -3.62 2.41 -9.23
C TRP A 111 -2.73 1.29 -9.74
N PHE A 112 -2.17 0.55 -8.80
CA PHE A 112 -1.54 -0.73 -9.08
C PHE A 112 -1.87 -1.79 -8.03
N ASP A 113 -1.83 -3.04 -8.48
CA ASP A 113 -2.02 -4.24 -7.68
C ASP A 113 -0.87 -5.20 -7.95
N PHE A 114 -0.51 -5.92 -6.90
CA PHE A 114 0.32 -7.11 -6.96
C PHE A 114 -0.54 -8.30 -6.54
N PRO A 115 -1.23 -8.98 -7.47
CA PRO A 115 -2.06 -10.15 -7.14
C PRO A 115 -1.31 -11.26 -6.42
N ASP A 116 0.01 -11.30 -6.53
CA ASP A 116 0.88 -12.25 -5.83
C ASP A 116 1.13 -11.88 -4.36
N LEU A 117 0.91 -10.62 -3.98
CA LEU A 117 1.26 -10.09 -2.65
C LEU A 117 0.04 -9.56 -1.89
N PHE A 118 -0.83 -8.78 -2.53
CA PHE A 118 -1.94 -8.10 -1.86
C PHE A 118 -3.18 -8.99 -1.83
N ILE A 119 -3.88 -9.02 -0.69
CA ILE A 119 -5.12 -9.81 -0.55
C ILE A 119 -6.34 -8.97 -0.88
N ASN A 120 -6.49 -7.79 -0.27
CA ASN A 120 -7.76 -7.07 -0.23
C ASN A 120 -7.66 -5.58 -0.59
N PHE A 121 -6.53 -5.13 -1.12
CA PHE A 121 -6.32 -3.73 -1.45
C PHE A 121 -5.47 -3.52 -2.70
N VAL A 122 -5.55 -2.32 -3.26
CA VAL A 122 -4.60 -1.78 -4.24
C VAL A 122 -3.85 -0.58 -3.65
N ILE A 123 -2.75 -0.17 -4.27
CA ILE A 123 -2.13 1.11 -3.99
C ILE A 123 -2.57 2.11 -5.06
N GLU A 124 -2.91 3.31 -4.64
CA GLU A 124 -3.23 4.44 -5.52
C GLU A 124 -2.11 5.49 -5.45
N ILE A 125 -1.69 5.99 -6.61
CA ILE A 125 -0.78 7.12 -6.77
C ILE A 125 -1.53 8.22 -7.52
N MET A 126 -1.83 9.31 -6.84
CA MET A 126 -2.58 10.44 -7.37
C MET A 126 -1.65 11.62 -7.64
N HIS A 127 -1.94 12.39 -8.68
CA HIS A 127 -1.28 13.67 -8.90
C HIS A 127 -1.67 14.65 -7.79
N THR A 128 -0.69 15.34 -7.19
CA THR A 128 -0.89 16.44 -6.20
C THR A 128 -2.02 17.42 -6.54
N SER A 129 -2.15 17.83 -7.82
CA SER A 129 -3.21 18.72 -8.32
C SER A 129 -4.68 18.29 -8.09
N VAL A 130 -4.94 17.12 -7.50
CA VAL A 130 -6.30 16.69 -7.11
C VAL A 130 -6.70 17.14 -5.70
N VAL A 131 -5.73 17.53 -4.86
CA VAL A 131 -5.96 18.02 -3.49
C VAL A 131 -5.67 19.51 -3.32
N ASP A 132 -5.11 20.14 -4.35
CA ASP A 132 -4.77 21.57 -4.39
C ASP A 132 -5.96 22.47 -4.78
#